data_AF-A0A8T5JYL3-F1
#
_entry.id   AF-A0A8T5JYL3-F1
#
_cell.length_a   1.000
_cell.length_b   1.000
_cell.length_c   1.000
_cell.angle_alpha   90.00
_cell.angle_beta   90.00
_cell.angle_gamma   90.00
#
_symmetry.space_group_name_H-M   'P 1'
#
loop_
_entity.id
_entity.type
_entity.pdbx_description
1 polymer ?
#
loop_
_entity_poly.entity_id
_entity_poly.type
_entity_poly.pdbx_seq_one_letter_code
_entity_poly.pdbx_strand_id
1 'polypeptide(L)'
;MVEDNSKDDQMESVTESLLETVSDAEVNSRISFEEFTDERALISHDAFGKKQMKIKVLEVSDENPVLQWKFGDRVKITKILVTIKHLTTQEVEEAEFDIEEIEREMQEKRHFSSTNRWVPAGDIKNGYVVGAMHTRLISDAAALDHIVF
;
A
#
# COMPACT_ATOMS: atom_id res chain seq x y z
N MET A 1 37.45 -21.27 -50.69
CA MET A 1 36.84 -21.52 -49.37
C MET A 1 37.41 -20.49 -48.40
N VAL A 2 36.89 -19.28 -48.47
CA VAL A 2 37.13 -18.16 -47.55
C VAL A 2 35.86 -17.33 -47.64
N GLU A 3 35.47 -16.70 -46.53
CA GLU A 3 34.30 -15.82 -46.33
C GLU A 3 33.13 -16.51 -45.63
N ASP A 4 33.19 -16.60 -44.29
CA ASP A 4 32.03 -16.27 -43.45
C ASP A 4 32.38 -16.13 -41.94
N ASN A 5 33.56 -15.60 -41.58
CA ASN A 5 33.96 -15.48 -40.16
C ASN A 5 34.02 -14.03 -39.64
N SER A 6 33.63 -13.04 -40.44
CA SER A 6 33.76 -11.62 -40.08
C SER A 6 32.46 -10.96 -39.63
N LYS A 7 31.32 -11.66 -39.72
CA LYS A 7 30.01 -11.12 -39.33
C LYS A 7 29.66 -11.43 -37.88
N ASP A 8 30.04 -12.61 -37.38
CA ASP A 8 29.75 -13.01 -36.00
C ASP A 8 30.59 -12.21 -34.98
N ASP A 9 31.88 -12.00 -35.24
CA ASP A 9 32.75 -11.15 -34.39
C ASP A 9 32.25 -9.68 -34.33
N GLN A 10 31.67 -9.18 -35.43
CA GLN A 10 31.10 -7.83 -35.45
C GLN A 10 29.79 -7.77 -34.67
N MET A 11 28.96 -8.81 -34.70
CA MET A 11 27.72 -8.86 -33.92
C MET A 11 28.00 -9.01 -32.43
N GLU A 12 28.97 -9.85 -32.03
CA GLU A 12 29.35 -10.00 -30.62
C GLU A 12 29.90 -8.69 -30.04
N SER A 13 30.80 -8.01 -30.76
CA SER A 13 31.36 -6.72 -30.31
C SER A 13 30.30 -5.60 -30.19
N VAL A 14 29.28 -5.60 -31.05
CA VAL A 14 28.15 -4.66 -30.97
C VAL A 14 27.22 -5.02 -29.81
N THR A 15 27.01 -6.30 -29.53
CA THR A 15 26.21 -6.73 -28.37
C THR A 15 26.92 -6.47 -27.04
N GLU A 16 28.23 -6.68 -26.96
CA GLU A 16 29.03 -6.32 -25.78
C GLU A 16 29.01 -4.80 -25.57
N SER A 17 29.22 -4.01 -26.64
CA SER A 17 29.13 -2.55 -26.57
C SER A 17 27.74 -2.02 -26.19
N LEU A 18 26.65 -2.74 -26.48
CA LEU A 18 25.29 -2.37 -26.06
C LEU A 18 24.98 -2.79 -24.61
N LEU A 19 25.60 -3.87 -24.12
CA LEU A 19 25.49 -4.34 -22.74
C LEU A 19 26.38 -3.54 -21.78
N GLU A 20 27.46 -2.94 -22.27
CA GLU A 20 28.46 -2.24 -21.45
C GLU A 20 28.11 -0.77 -21.14
N THR A 21 27.04 -0.19 -21.73
CA THR A 21 26.73 1.25 -21.58
C THR A 21 25.46 1.59 -20.79
N VAL A 22 24.93 0.72 -19.93
CA VAL A 22 23.86 1.11 -18.99
C VAL A 22 24.06 0.64 -17.54
N SER A 23 25.21 0.03 -17.23
CA SER A 23 25.50 -0.54 -15.91
C SER A 23 26.26 0.40 -14.98
N ASP A 24 27.05 1.34 -15.53
CA ASP A 24 28.02 2.14 -14.76
C ASP A 24 27.97 3.65 -15.08
N ALA A 25 26.79 4.17 -15.39
CA ALA A 25 26.57 5.60 -15.17
C ALA A 25 26.35 5.78 -13.67
N GLU A 26 27.36 6.32 -12.98
CA GLU A 26 27.30 6.80 -11.59
C GLU A 26 26.13 7.80 -11.40
N VAL A 27 24.91 7.29 -11.21
CA VAL A 27 23.78 8.08 -10.75
C VAL A 27 23.95 8.23 -9.24
N ASN A 28 24.73 9.24 -8.87
CA ASN A 28 24.91 9.66 -7.49
C ASN A 28 23.55 10.05 -6.88
N SER A 29 22.97 9.11 -6.13
CA SER A 29 22.05 9.26 -5.01
C SER A 29 20.83 10.18 -5.19
N ARG A 30 19.63 9.59 -5.32
CA ARG A 30 18.44 10.07 -4.59
C ARG A 30 17.21 9.17 -4.55
N ILE A 31 17.25 7.94 -5.06
CA ILE A 31 16.16 6.97 -4.84
C ILE A 31 16.81 5.61 -4.65
N SER A 32 17.07 5.26 -3.39
CA SER A 32 17.50 3.90 -3.04
C SER A 32 16.40 2.93 -3.43
N PHE A 33 16.76 1.82 -4.09
CA PHE A 33 15.81 0.76 -4.47
C PHE A 33 15.00 0.20 -3.27
N GLU A 34 15.45 0.43 -2.04
CA GLU A 34 14.74 0.11 -0.79
C GLU A 34 13.49 0.96 -0.51
N GLU A 35 13.32 2.11 -1.18
CA GLU A 35 12.13 2.95 -1.00
C GLU A 35 10.96 2.52 -1.91
N PHE A 36 11.16 1.51 -2.78
CA PHE A 36 10.07 0.86 -3.48
C PHE A 36 9.29 -0.02 -2.51
N THR A 37 8.25 0.58 -1.94
CA THR A 37 7.25 -0.14 -1.16
C THR A 37 6.55 -1.14 -2.09
N ASP A 38 6.73 -2.45 -1.85
CA ASP A 38 6.07 -3.49 -2.63
C ASP A 38 4.55 -3.24 -2.64
N GLU A 39 4.01 -2.95 -3.81
CA GLU A 39 2.59 -2.64 -3.98
C GLU A 39 1.70 -3.81 -3.53
N ARG A 40 2.20 -5.05 -3.62
CA ARG A 40 1.47 -6.25 -3.16
C ARG A 40 1.24 -6.23 -1.65
N ALA A 41 2.13 -5.61 -0.88
CA ALA A 41 1.97 -5.48 0.55
C ALA A 41 0.89 -4.45 0.94
N LEU A 42 0.52 -3.55 0.02
CA LEU A 42 -0.49 -2.51 0.21
C LEU A 42 -1.89 -2.91 -0.27
N ILE A 43 -2.03 -4.13 -0.80
CA ILE A 43 -3.28 -4.64 -1.35
C ILE A 43 -3.74 -5.83 -0.52
N SER A 44 -5.00 -5.81 -0.09
CA SER A 44 -5.66 -6.98 0.49
C SER A 44 -6.59 -7.63 -0.54
N HIS A 45 -6.78 -8.93 -0.43
CA HIS A 45 -7.70 -9.69 -1.27
C HIS A 45 -8.87 -10.20 -0.44
N ASP A 46 -10.04 -10.26 -1.07
CA ASP A 46 -11.21 -10.92 -0.49
C ASP A 46 -10.96 -12.44 -0.36
N ALA A 47 -11.74 -13.13 0.47
CA ALA A 47 -11.71 -14.57 0.69
C ALA A 47 -11.78 -15.38 -0.62
N PHE A 48 -12.49 -14.86 -1.63
CA PHE A 48 -12.59 -15.48 -2.95
C PHE A 48 -11.56 -14.98 -3.97
N GLY A 49 -10.71 -14.01 -3.61
CA GLY A 49 -9.71 -13.40 -4.49
C GLY A 49 -10.29 -12.58 -5.64
N LYS A 50 -11.60 -12.29 -5.62
CA LYS A 50 -12.30 -11.57 -6.69
C LYS A 50 -12.23 -10.06 -6.56
N LYS A 51 -12.01 -9.56 -5.35
CA LYS A 51 -11.86 -8.15 -5.06
C LYS A 51 -10.49 -7.87 -4.44
N GLN A 52 -9.94 -6.72 -4.80
CA GLN A 52 -8.75 -6.15 -4.19
C GLN A 52 -9.14 -4.87 -3.48
N MET A 53 -8.56 -4.61 -2.32
CA MET A 53 -8.76 -3.38 -1.58
C MET A 53 -7.43 -2.72 -1.27
N LYS A 54 -7.40 -1.40 -1.42
CA LYS A 54 -6.29 -0.53 -1.08
C LYS A 54 -6.80 0.59 -0.19
N ILE A 55 -6.09 0.87 0.91
CA ILE A 55 -6.49 1.92 1.85
C ILE A 55 -5.43 3.01 1.90
N LYS A 56 -5.86 4.23 1.63
CA LYS A 56 -5.05 5.45 1.75
C LYS A 56 -5.46 6.21 3.00
N VAL A 57 -4.49 6.65 3.79
CA VAL A 57 -4.70 7.52 4.94
C VAL A 57 -4.80 8.96 4.45
N LEU A 58 -5.90 9.64 4.79
CA LEU A 58 -6.11 11.05 4.44
C LEU A 58 -5.72 11.96 5.60
N GLU A 59 -6.25 11.65 6.78
CA GLU A 59 -6.03 12.44 7.98
C GLU A 59 -5.61 11.54 9.14
N VAL A 60 -4.67 12.05 9.94
CA VAL A 60 -4.19 11.45 11.18
C VAL A 60 -4.40 12.47 12.29
N SER A 61 -4.74 11.99 13.48
CA SER A 61 -4.89 12.85 14.65
C SER A 61 -3.53 13.17 15.24
N ASP A 62 -3.26 14.46 15.44
CA ASP A 62 -2.08 14.99 16.14
C ASP A 62 -2.26 15.00 17.67
N GLU A 63 -3.37 14.47 18.20
CA GLU A 63 -3.61 14.44 19.65
C GLU A 63 -2.67 13.45 20.34
N ASN A 64 -1.66 14.02 21.01
CA ASN A 64 -0.66 13.47 21.93
C ASN A 64 0.67 12.97 21.32
N PRO A 65 1.73 13.80 21.32
CA PRO A 65 3.10 13.31 21.40
C PRO A 65 3.43 13.07 22.88
N VAL A 66 2.88 12.02 23.49
CA VAL A 66 3.32 11.65 24.84
C VAL A 66 3.51 10.15 24.97
N LEU A 67 4.80 9.83 25.13
CA LEU A 67 5.41 8.54 25.29
C LEU A 67 5.47 7.74 23.99
N GLN A 68 6.64 7.80 23.34
CA GLN A 68 7.20 6.65 22.62
C GLN A 68 6.83 5.41 23.44
N TRP A 69 5.83 4.67 22.96
CA TRP A 69 5.38 3.50 23.69
C TRP A 69 6.57 2.54 23.68
N LYS A 70 6.80 1.75 24.73
CA LYS A 70 7.94 0.81 24.77
C LYS A 70 7.99 -0.15 23.56
N PHE A 71 6.88 -0.25 22.82
CA PHE A 71 6.69 -1.07 21.64
C PHE A 71 6.61 -0.27 20.31
N GLY A 72 7.02 1.00 20.29
CA GLY A 72 7.12 1.84 19.09
C GLY A 72 6.03 2.90 18.93
N ASP A 73 6.11 3.65 17.83
CA ASP A 73 5.21 4.77 17.52
C ASP A 73 3.93 4.27 16.82
N ARG A 74 2.77 4.70 17.33
CA ARG A 74 1.47 4.43 16.73
C ARG A 74 0.80 5.75 16.38
N VAL A 75 0.13 5.75 15.24
CA VAL A 75 -0.60 6.90 14.71
C VAL A 75 -2.08 6.58 14.80
N LYS A 76 -2.86 7.55 15.26
CA LYS A 76 -4.31 7.46 15.30
C LYS A 76 -4.88 8.01 13.99
N ILE A 77 -5.52 7.16 13.20
CA ILE A 77 -6.11 7.54 11.92
C ILE A 77 -7.51 8.11 12.14
N THR A 78 -7.84 9.23 11.50
CA THR A 78 -9.18 9.85 11.56
C THR A 78 -9.97 9.57 10.29
N LYS A 79 -9.37 9.80 9.11
CA LYS A 79 -10.02 9.59 7.81
C LYS A 79 -9.21 8.71 6.88
N ILE A 80 -9.90 7.83 6.16
CA ILE A 80 -9.33 6.95 5.15
C ILE A 80 -10.11 7.04 3.84
N LEU A 81 -9.40 6.81 2.74
CA LEU A 81 -9.99 6.54 1.44
C LEU A 81 -9.76 5.05 1.15
N VAL A 82 -10.85 4.32 0.92
CA VAL A 82 -10.83 2.91 0.56
C VAL A 82 -11.16 2.79 -0.92
N THR A 83 -10.29 2.12 -1.65
CA THR A 83 -10.51 1.77 -3.06
C THR A 83 -10.69 0.26 -3.15
N ILE A 84 -11.86 -0.19 -3.59
CA ILE A 84 -12.16 -1.59 -3.88
C ILE A 84 -12.20 -1.77 -5.39
N LYS A 85 -11.32 -2.62 -5.90
CA LYS A 85 -11.30 -3.01 -7.31
C LYS A 85 -11.87 -4.41 -7.47
N HIS A 86 -12.88 -4.54 -8.31
CA HIS A 86 -13.43 -5.83 -8.72
C HIS A 86 -12.59 -6.39 -9.87
N LEU A 87 -11.92 -7.53 -9.65
CA LEU A 87 -11.04 -8.13 -10.67
C LEU A 87 -11.84 -8.67 -11.85
N THR A 88 -13.06 -9.14 -11.61
CA THR A 88 -13.90 -9.75 -12.63
C THR A 88 -14.62 -8.73 -13.51
N THR A 89 -15.10 -7.63 -12.94
CA THR A 89 -15.86 -6.59 -13.67
C THR A 89 -15.01 -5.39 -14.04
N GLN A 90 -13.79 -5.28 -13.51
CA GLN A 90 -12.90 -4.12 -13.64
C GLN A 90 -13.48 -2.81 -13.09
N GLU A 91 -14.57 -2.88 -12.34
CA GLU A 91 -15.17 -1.74 -11.64
C GLU A 91 -14.30 -1.35 -10.45
N VAL A 92 -14.22 -0.05 -10.21
CA VAL A 92 -13.48 0.54 -9.10
C VAL A 92 -14.46 1.35 -8.26
N GLU A 93 -14.62 0.96 -7.01
CA GLU A 93 -15.41 1.67 -6.01
C GLU A 93 -14.45 2.43 -5.10
N GLU A 94 -14.67 3.72 -4.96
CA GLU A 94 -13.90 4.57 -4.04
C GLU A 94 -14.86 5.15 -3.02
N ALA A 95 -14.53 4.96 -1.74
CA ALA A 95 -15.33 5.45 -0.63
C ALA A 95 -14.42 6.10 0.41
N GLU A 96 -14.77 7.33 0.78
CA GLU A 96 -14.16 8.04 1.89
C GLU A 96 -14.89 7.69 3.18
N PHE A 97 -14.13 7.32 4.20
CA PHE A 97 -14.66 6.97 5.51
C PHE A 97 -14.02 7.84 6.58
N ASP A 98 -14.87 8.54 7.32
CA ASP A 98 -14.49 9.18 8.57
C ASP A 98 -14.64 8.16 9.71
N ILE A 99 -13.50 7.59 10.12
CA ILE A 99 -13.48 6.51 11.12
C ILE A 99 -13.89 7.05 12.50
N GLU A 100 -13.66 8.33 12.78
CA GLU A 100 -14.07 8.93 14.04
C GLU A 100 -15.59 9.02 14.15
N GLU A 101 -16.26 9.41 13.07
CA GLU A 101 -17.72 9.45 13.02
C GLU A 101 -18.32 8.04 13.08
N ILE A 102 -17.74 7.09 12.34
CA ILE A 102 -18.16 5.68 12.35
C ILE A 102 -18.01 5.06 13.75
N GLU A 103 -16.91 5.34 14.45
CA GLU A 103 -16.72 4.86 15.83
C GLU A 103 -17.80 5.43 16.77
N ARG A 104 -18.10 6.72 16.64
CA ARG A 104 -19.16 7.39 17.43
C ARG A 104 -20.53 6.78 17.14
N GLU A 105 -20.86 6.56 15.87
CA GLU A 105 -22.11 5.92 15.46
C GLU A 105 -22.22 4.48 15.98
N MET A 106 -21.12 3.73 15.94
CA MET A 106 -21.08 2.36 16.46
C MET A 106 -21.28 2.32 17.97
N GLN A 107 -20.67 3.24 18.71
CA GLN A 107 -20.85 3.38 20.15
C GLN A 107 -22.31 3.75 20.52
N GLU A 108 -22.96 4.56 19.70
CA GLU A 108 -24.36 4.95 19.90
C GLU A 108 -25.32 3.80 19.59
N LYS A 109 -25.18 3.15 18.43
CA LYS A 109 -26.12 2.11 17.97
C LYS A 109 -25.91 0.77 18.66
N ARG A 110 -24.65 0.39 18.92
CA ARG A 110 -24.29 -0.97 19.36
C ARG A 110 -23.63 -1.01 20.72
N HIS A 111 -23.34 0.13 21.35
CA HIS A 111 -22.71 0.23 22.68
C HIS A 111 -21.36 -0.50 22.81
N PHE A 112 -20.71 -0.76 21.68
CA PHE A 112 -19.35 -1.26 21.60
C PHE A 112 -18.59 -0.33 20.64
N SER A 113 -17.36 0.02 20.98
CA SER A 113 -16.43 0.69 20.06
C SER A 113 -15.18 -0.17 19.91
N SER A 114 -14.59 -0.19 18.71
CA SER A 114 -13.30 -0.83 18.51
C SER A 114 -12.20 0.21 18.61
N THR A 115 -11.09 -0.11 19.27
CA THR A 115 -9.89 0.75 19.30
C THR A 115 -9.02 0.51 18.06
N ASN A 116 -9.63 0.29 16.88
CA ASN A 116 -8.94 -0.13 15.67
C ASN A 116 -8.28 1.01 14.88
N ARG A 117 -8.45 2.26 15.32
CA ARG A 117 -7.84 3.46 14.71
C ARG A 117 -6.32 3.58 14.91
N TRP A 118 -5.75 2.86 15.87
CA TRP A 118 -4.32 2.94 16.18
C TRP A 118 -3.52 1.97 15.31
N VAL A 119 -2.73 2.52 14.40
CA VAL A 119 -1.88 1.76 13.47
C VAL A 119 -0.41 2.09 13.73
N PRO A 120 0.50 1.09 13.79
CA PRO A 120 1.93 1.35 13.88
C PRO A 120 2.42 2.20 12.69
N ALA A 121 3.28 3.19 12.93
CA ALA A 121 3.81 4.03 11.86
C ALA A 121 4.56 3.22 10.78
N GLY A 122 5.19 2.09 11.16
CA GLY A 122 5.87 1.19 10.22
C GLY A 122 4.93 0.45 9.24
N ASP A 123 3.65 0.34 9.58
CA ASP A 123 2.62 -0.27 8.73
C ASP A 123 1.95 0.76 7.81
N ILE A 124 2.39 2.02 7.85
CA ILE A 124 1.98 3.08 6.92
C ILE A 124 3.17 3.37 6.01
N LYS A 125 3.00 3.09 4.73
CA LYS A 125 4.04 3.24 3.70
C LYS A 125 3.54 4.17 2.62
N ASN A 126 4.21 5.31 2.42
CA ASN A 126 3.81 6.33 1.44
C ASN A 126 2.34 6.77 1.55
N GLY A 127 1.81 6.84 2.78
CA GLY A 127 0.40 7.20 3.06
C GLY A 127 -0.61 6.09 2.80
N TYR A 128 -0.16 4.88 2.43
CA TYR A 128 -1.01 3.70 2.32
C TYR A 128 -0.80 2.75 3.50
N VAL A 129 -1.88 2.09 3.91
CA VAL A 129 -1.82 1.08 4.97
C VAL A 129 -1.42 -0.27 4.39
N VAL A 130 -0.66 -1.07 5.13
CA VAL A 130 -0.36 -2.46 4.78
C VAL A 130 -1.64 -3.32 4.82
N GLY A 131 -1.79 -4.22 3.85
CA GLY A 131 -2.98 -5.05 3.66
C GLY A 131 -3.39 -5.87 4.90
N ALA A 132 -2.43 -6.24 5.75
CA ALA A 132 -2.68 -6.95 7.00
C ALA A 132 -3.53 -6.16 8.01
N MET A 133 -3.50 -4.83 7.93
CA MET A 133 -4.26 -3.93 8.82
C MET A 133 -5.60 -3.51 8.23
N HIS A 134 -5.89 -3.81 6.95
CA HIS A 134 -7.09 -3.34 6.28
C HIS A 134 -8.37 -3.81 6.98
N THR A 135 -8.55 -5.11 7.17
CA THR A 135 -9.75 -5.69 7.80
C THR A 135 -9.97 -5.13 9.21
N ARG A 136 -8.89 -4.81 9.93
CA ARG A 136 -8.99 -4.22 11.26
C ARG A 136 -9.53 -2.79 11.19
N LEU A 137 -9.01 -1.96 10.28
CA LEU A 137 -9.46 -0.58 10.12
C LEU A 137 -10.92 -0.48 9.62
N ILE A 138 -11.31 -1.34 8.69
CA ILE A 138 -12.67 -1.31 8.12
C ILE A 138 -13.70 -2.11 8.94
N SER A 139 -13.30 -2.76 10.03
CA SER A 139 -14.18 -3.64 10.82
C SER A 139 -15.45 -2.94 11.29
N ASP A 140 -15.33 -1.68 11.72
CA ASP A 140 -16.45 -0.92 12.26
C ASP A 140 -17.40 -0.47 11.14
N ALA A 141 -16.82 -0.02 10.02
CA ALA A 141 -17.56 0.31 8.81
C ALA A 141 -18.30 -0.93 8.24
N ALA A 142 -17.66 -2.10 8.25
CA ALA A 142 -18.26 -3.36 7.82
C ALA A 142 -19.37 -3.81 8.77
N ALA A 143 -19.19 -3.60 10.09
CA ALA A 143 -20.21 -3.94 11.07
C ALA A 143 -21.47 -3.06 10.95
N LEU A 144 -21.34 -1.83 10.48
CA LEU A 144 -22.44 -0.90 10.17
C LEU A 144 -22.97 -1.03 8.74
N ASP A 145 -22.51 -2.02 7.97
CA ASP A 145 -22.88 -2.27 6.58
C ASP A 145 -22.53 -1.12 5.60
N HIS A 146 -21.57 -0.26 5.96
CA HIS A 146 -21.08 0.80 5.08
C HIS A 146 -20.14 0.31 3.98
N ILE A 147 -19.54 -0.87 4.17
CA ILE A 147 -18.61 -1.49 3.22
C ILE A 147 -18.82 -2.99 3.21
N VAL A 148 -18.83 -3.58 2.01
CA VAL A 148 -18.89 -5.03 1.81
C VAL A 148 -17.68 -5.46 1.00
N PHE A 149 -16.67 -5.96 1.70
CA PHE A 149 -15.46 -6.52 1.10
C PHE A 149 -15.68 -8.00 0.81
#